data_AF-A0A9D6WKF9-F1
#
_entry.id   AF-A0A9D6WKF9-F1
#
_cell.length_a   1.000
_cell.length_b   1.000
_cell.length_c   1.000
_cell.angle_alpha   90.00
_cell.angle_beta   90.00
_cell.angle_gamma   90.00
#
_symmetry.space_group_name_H-M   'P 1'
#
loop_
_entity.id
_entity.type
_entity.pdbx_description
1 polymer ?
#
loop_
_entity_poly.entity_id
_entity_poly.type
_entity_poly.pdbx_seq_one_letter_code
_entity_poly.pdbx_strand_id
1 'polypeptide(L)' 'MNPFTVILTPEAQRDVLRLDTTVQTRILDRIEWIGANAELIRHQAMKGDEWRGCFKYRVGDFLKARHRREVYE' A
#
# COMPACT_ATOMS: atom_id res chain seq x y z
N MET A 1 1.19 -13.71 -14.72
CA MET A 1 0.65 -12.59 -13.92
C MET A 1 1.83 -11.66 -13.69
N ASN A 2 1.77 -10.41 -14.17
CA ASN A 2 2.89 -9.49 -13.99
C ASN A 2 2.75 -8.80 -12.62
N PRO A 3 3.78 -8.85 -11.76
CA PRO A 3 3.72 -8.19 -10.47
C PRO A 3 3.62 -6.67 -10.65
N PHE A 4 2.83 -6.01 -9.80
CA PHE A 4 2.75 -4.56 -9.76
C PHE A 4 3.96 -4.00 -9.01
N THR A 5 4.58 -2.96 -9.58
CA THR A 5 5.59 -2.18 -8.87
C THR A 5 4.89 -1.25 -7.86
N VAL A 6 5.25 -1.38 -6.57
CA VAL A 6 4.73 -0.48 -5.53
C VAL A 6 5.74 0.63 -5.27
N ILE A 7 5.27 1.87 -5.37
CA ILE A 7 6.07 3.07 -5.11
C ILE A 7 5.57 3.70 -3.82
N LEU A 8 6.47 3.89 -2.85
CA LEU A 8 6.17 4.59 -1.60
C LEU A 8 6.34 6.09 -1.80
N THR A 9 5.40 6.88 -1.28
CA THR A 9 5.58 8.33 -1.25
C THR A 9 6.64 8.72 -0.21
N PRO A 10 7.24 9.92 -0.31
CA PRO A 10 8.23 10.38 0.66
C PRO A 10 7.72 10.42 2.11
N GLU A 11 6.43 10.67 2.31
CA GLU A 11 5.76 10.59 3.62
C GLU A 11 5.75 9.14 4.11
N ALA A 12 5.30 8.19 3.28
CA ALA A 12 5.23 6.79 3.64
C ALA A 12 6.63 6.21 3.95
N GLN A 13 7.66 6.60 3.20
CA GLN A 13 9.04 6.21 3.50
C GLN A 13 9.47 6.71 4.89
N ARG A 14 9.20 7.98 5.20
CA ARG A 14 9.51 8.55 6.52
C ARG A 14 8.72 7.86 7.63
N ASP A 15 7.46 7.51 7.39
CA ASP A 15 6.63 6.82 8.37
C ASP A 15 7.16 5.41 8.65
N VAL A 16 7.55 4.66 7.62
CA VAL A 16 8.15 3.32 7.77
C VAL A 16 9.43 3.41 8.60
N LEU A 17 10.32 4.37 8.30
CA LEU A 17 11.59 4.53 9.02
C LEU A 17 11.43 4.86 10.52
N ARG A 18 10.26 5.34 10.95
CA ARG A 18 9.97 5.65 12.36
C ARG A 18 9.48 4.44 13.17
N LEU A 19 9.18 3.32 12.50
CA LEU A 19 8.68 2.11 13.14
C LEU A 19 9.85 1.24 13.64
N ASP A 20 9.58 0.35 14.59
CA ASP A 20 10.55 -0.66 15.00
C ASP A 20 10.94 -1.57 13.83
N THR A 21 12.19 -2.04 13.81
CA THR A 21 12.76 -2.87 12.73
C THR A 21 11.86 -4.06 12.38
N THR A 22 11.32 -4.76 13.39
CA THR A 22 10.40 -5.89 13.18
C THR A 22 9.12 -5.48 12.46
N VAL A 23 8.60 -4.28 12.75
CA VAL A 23 7.40 -3.74 12.11
C VAL A 23 7.71 -3.29 10.69
N GLN A 24 8.88 -2.68 10.46
CA GLN A 24 9.34 -2.30 9.12
C GLN A 24 9.39 -3.51 8.18
N THR A 25 10.07 -4.59 8.59
CA THR A 25 10.18 -5.81 7.78
C THR A 25 8.80 -6.38 7.44
N ARG A 26 7.91 -6.51 8.43
CA ARG A 26 6.54 -7.00 8.21
C ARG A 26 5.76 -6.15 7.21
N ILE A 27 5.94 -4.84 7.23
CA ILE A 27 5.27 -3.93 6.30
C ILE A 27 5.83 -4.08 4.89
N LEU A 28 7.16 -4.13 4.75
CA LEU A 28 7.82 -4.26 3.45
C LEU A 28 7.47 -5.60 2.78
N ASP A 29 7.55 -6.72 3.51
CA ASP A 29 7.15 -8.04 3.02
C ASP A 29 5.69 -8.05 2.56
N ARG A 30 4.82 -7.34 3.30
CA ARG A 30 3.41 -7.25 2.96
C ARG A 30 3.16 -6.39 1.73
N ILE A 31 3.88 -5.28 1.56
CA ILE A 31 3.79 -4.42 0.38
C ILE A 31 4.22 -5.19 -0.86
N GLU A 32 5.32 -5.94 -0.77
CA GLU A 32 5.79 -6.81 -1.84
C GLU A 32 4.73 -7.86 -2.22
N TRP A 33 4.17 -8.54 -1.21
CA TRP A 33 3.09 -9.51 -1.44
C TRP A 33 1.85 -8.87 -2.10
N ILE A 34 1.46 -7.66 -1.67
CA ILE A 34 0.34 -6.94 -2.29
C ILE A 34 0.66 -6.61 -3.74
N GLY A 35 1.89 -6.18 -4.06
CA GLY A 35 2.30 -5.92 -5.44
C GLY A 35 2.20 -7.16 -6.33
N ALA A 36 2.64 -8.31 -5.83
CA ALA A 36 2.56 -9.59 -6.54
C ALA A 36 1.11 -10.10 -6.74
N ASN A 37 0.19 -9.75 -5.83
CA ASN A 37 -1.16 -10.28 -5.79
C ASN A 37 -2.25 -9.22 -6.01
N ALA A 38 -1.91 -8.01 -6.47
CA ALA A 38 -2.84 -6.88 -6.47
C ALA A 38 -4.14 -7.19 -7.24
N GLU A 39 -4.02 -7.88 -8.38
CA GLU A 39 -5.16 -8.34 -9.20
C GLU A 39 -6.08 -9.34 -8.49
N LEU A 40 -5.57 -10.08 -7.50
CA LEU A 40 -6.32 -11.09 -6.75
C LEU A 40 -6.95 -10.54 -5.46
N ILE A 41 -6.53 -9.34 -5.02
CA ILE A 41 -6.97 -8.75 -3.76
C ILE A 41 -8.17 -7.84 -4.01
N ARG A 42 -9.21 -8.01 -3.20
CA ARG A 42 -10.33 -7.06 -3.19
C ARG A 42 -9.90 -5.75 -2.52
N HIS A 43 -9.67 -4.73 -3.33
CA HIS A 43 -9.31 -3.41 -2.83
C HIS A 43 -10.50 -2.73 -2.11
N GLN A 44 -10.28 -2.24 -0.89
CA GLN A 44 -11.29 -1.46 -0.17
C GLN A 44 -11.07 0.02 -0.43
N ALA A 45 -11.95 0.65 -1.22
CA ALA A 45 -11.86 2.08 -1.47
C ALA A 45 -12.01 2.88 -0.17
N MET A 46 -11.19 3.93 -0.03
CA MET A 46 -11.33 4.88 1.08
C MET A 46 -12.52 5.80 0.84
N LYS A 47 -13.23 6.17 1.92
CA LYS A 47 -14.37 7.10 1.87
C LYS A 47 -13.86 8.55 1.94
N GLY A 48 -14.54 9.46 1.24
CA GLY A 48 -14.22 10.91 1.19
C GLY A 48 -13.54 11.30 -0.13
N ASP A 49 -13.87 12.49 -0.64
CA ASP A 49 -13.41 12.96 -1.97
C ASP A 49 -11.89 13.12 -2.05
N GLU A 50 -11.24 13.50 -0.96
CA GLU A 50 -9.77 13.61 -0.85
C GLU A 50 -9.05 12.26 -1.04
N TRP A 51 -9.77 11.14 -0.85
CA TRP A 51 -9.25 9.78 -0.93
C TRP A 51 -9.69 9.04 -2.19
N ARG A 52 -10.28 9.74 -3.16
CA ARG A 52 -10.72 9.12 -4.42
C ARG A 52 -9.55 8.44 -5.13
N GLY A 53 -9.73 7.18 -5.50
CA GLY A 53 -8.70 6.35 -6.11
C GLY A 53 -7.65 5.80 -5.12
N CYS A 54 -7.80 6.03 -3.82
CA CYS A 54 -6.99 5.41 -2.78
C CYS A 54 -7.70 4.19 -2.20
N PHE A 55 -6.93 3.14 -1.93
CA PHE A 55 -7.42 1.89 -1.37
C PHE A 55 -6.77 1.61 -0.02
N LYS A 56 -7.57 1.20 0.96
CA LYS A 56 -7.10 0.77 2.27
C LYS A 56 -6.86 -0.74 2.26
N TYR A 57 -5.72 -1.15 2.78
CA TYR A 57 -5.41 -2.55 3.08
C TYR A 57 -5.22 -2.67 4.59
N ARG A 58 -6.00 -3.53 5.25
CA ARG A 58 -5.75 -3.85 6.66
C ARG A 58 -4.66 -4.90 6.74
N VAL A 59 -3.55 -4.53 7.37
CA VAL A 59 -2.61 -5.45 8.00
C VAL A 59 -2.98 -5.42 9.48
N GLY A 60 -2.97 -6.56 10.19
CA GLY A 60 -3.33 -6.63 11.62
C GLY A 60 -2.80 -5.43 12.41
N ASP A 61 -3.68 -4.82 13.20
CA ASP A 61 -3.62 -3.55 13.96
C ASP A 61 -2.95 -2.30 13.38
N PHE A 62 -2.09 -2.34 12.35
CA PHE A 62 -1.47 -1.12 11.84
C PHE A 62 -0.97 -1.25 10.40
N LEU A 63 -1.79 -0.83 9.41
CA LEU A 63 -1.27 -0.14 8.21
C LEU A 63 -2.39 0.55 7.40
N LYS A 64 -2.10 1.76 6.89
CA LYS A 64 -2.81 2.41 5.77
C LYS A 64 -1.80 2.52 4.63
N ALA A 65 -1.96 1.73 3.56
CA ALA A 65 -1.15 1.88 2.35
C ALA A 65 -1.95 2.68 1.29
N ARG A 66 -1.26 3.45 0.44
CA ARG A 66 -1.82 4.26 -0.66
C ARG A 66 -1.35 3.65 -1.97
N HIS A 67 -2.27 3.30 -2.86
CA HIS A 67 -1.98 2.92 -4.24
C HIS A 67 -2.80 3.81 -5.16
N ARG A 68 -2.15 4.50 -6.12
CA ARG A 68 -2.79 5.33 -7.14
C ARG A 68 -2.55 4.64 -8.49
N ARG A 69 -3.64 4.31 -9.19
CA ARG A 69 -3.59 3.80 -10.56
C ARG A 69 -3.56 5.00 -11.49
N GLU A 70 -2.48 5.19 -12.23
CA GLU A 70 -2.44 6.16 -13.34
C GLU A 70 -2.76 5.41 -14.64
N VAL A 71 -3.81 5.86 -15.31
CA VAL A 71 -4.17 5.43 -16.67
C VAL A 71 -3.64 6.54 -17.57
N TYR A 72 -2.67 6.22 -18.42
CA TYR A 72 -2.30 7.09 -19.53
C TYR A 72 -3.24 6.79 -20.70
N GLU A 73 -3.94 7.83 -21.19
CA GLU A 73 -4.59 7.87 -22.51
C GLU A 73 -3.53 8.04 -23.61
#